data_AF-A0A5S3YL81-F1
#
_entry.id   AF-A0A5S3YL81-F1
#
_cell.length_a   1.000
_cell.length_b   1.000
_cell.length_c   1.000
_cell.angle_alpha   90.00
_cell.angle_beta   90.00
_cell.angle_gamma   90.00
#
_symmetry.space_group_name_H-M   'P 1'
#
loop_
_entity.id
_entity.type
_entity.pdbx_description
1 polymer ?
#
loop_
_entity_poly.entity_id
_entity_poly.type
_entity_poly.pdbx_seq_one_letter_code
_entity_poly.pdbx_strand_id
1 'polypeptide(L)'
;HTLGLNHNMRSSQLHSKDKVQSIMPSDNLPLTGSVMEYPAINFAPNGKKQGLYYTTMTGPYDDWVIEYGYSESLNDAKAEQQRLNKILARSTEPGNAFGNDADDMRSPGKAIDPRVNIYDLS
;
A
#
# COMPACT_ATOMS: atom_id res chain seq x y z
N HIS A 1 -9.28 6.94 -5.47
CA HIS A 1 -10.52 7.45 -4.85
C HIS A 1 -11.80 7.12 -5.63
N THR A 2 -11.98 7.53 -6.90
CA THR A 2 -13.24 7.31 -7.64
C THR A 2 -13.71 5.85 -7.67
N LEU A 3 -12.76 4.90 -7.68
CA LEU A 3 -13.01 3.46 -7.60
C LEU A 3 -13.28 2.95 -6.17
N GLY A 4 -13.53 3.82 -5.20
CA GLY A 4 -13.92 3.45 -3.83
C GLY A 4 -12.78 3.16 -2.85
N LEU A 5 -11.52 3.34 -3.26
CA LEU A 5 -10.37 3.12 -2.36
C LEU A 5 -10.26 4.25 -1.33
N ASN A 6 -10.23 3.85 -0.05
CA ASN A 6 -9.86 4.70 1.09
C ASN A 6 -8.34 4.94 1.10
N HIS A 7 -7.90 5.90 1.92
CA HIS A 7 -6.48 6.00 2.24
C HIS A 7 -5.97 4.73 2.93
N ASN A 8 -4.69 4.43 2.73
CA ASN A 8 -4.02 3.31 3.38
C ASN A 8 -2.67 3.76 3.94
N MET A 9 -2.68 4.28 5.16
CA MET A 9 -1.52 4.80 5.90
C MET A 9 -0.58 3.72 6.44
N ARG A 10 -0.84 2.45 6.13
CA ARG A 10 0.04 1.32 6.47
C ARG A 10 0.98 0.95 5.33
N SER A 11 0.78 1.53 4.15
CA SER A 11 1.42 1.12 2.90
C SER A 11 2.92 1.42 2.84
N SER A 12 3.42 2.38 3.61
CA SER A 12 4.83 2.69 3.82
C SER A 12 5.65 1.50 4.34
N GLN A 13 4.99 0.53 4.98
CA GLN A 13 5.61 -0.66 5.58
C GLN A 13 5.92 -1.76 4.55
N LEU A 14 5.70 -1.50 3.25
CA LEU A 14 5.94 -2.47 2.17
C LEU A 14 7.40 -2.93 2.11
N HIS A 15 8.35 -2.00 2.34
CA HIS A 15 9.78 -2.22 2.20
C HIS A 15 10.52 -1.85 3.49
N SER A 16 11.73 -2.40 3.66
CA SER A 16 12.64 -1.90 4.68
C SER A 16 13.14 -0.49 4.31
N LYS A 17 13.55 0.31 5.30
CA LYS A 17 14.10 1.67 5.08
C LYS A 17 15.24 1.68 4.06
N ASP A 18 16.19 0.75 4.17
CA ASP A 18 17.31 0.63 3.24
C ASP A 18 16.85 0.29 1.81
N LYS A 19 15.79 -0.52 1.69
CA LYS A 19 15.22 -0.86 0.39
C LYS A 19 14.56 0.36 -0.24
N VAL A 20 13.72 1.10 0.50
CA VAL A 20 13.06 2.34 0.03
C VAL A 20 14.08 3.34 -0.55
N GLN A 21 15.21 3.53 0.13
CA GLN A 21 16.27 4.47 -0.28
C GLN A 21 17.04 4.04 -1.54
N SER A 22 17.03 2.74 -1.87
CA SER A 22 17.76 2.19 -3.02
C SER A 22 16.91 1.98 -4.27
N ILE A 23 15.58 2.13 -4.18
CA ILE A 23 14.69 1.98 -5.34
C ILE A 23 14.94 3.10 -6.34
N MET A 24 15.32 2.72 -7.55
CA MET A 24 15.56 3.61 -8.68
C MET A 24 14.38 3.56 -9.66
N PRO A 25 14.18 4.59 -10.51
CA PRO A 25 13.16 4.56 -11.56
C PRO A 25 13.25 3.34 -12.49
N SER A 26 14.44 2.78 -12.70
CA SER A 26 14.68 1.60 -13.52
C SER A 26 14.15 0.30 -12.93
N ASP A 27 13.90 0.26 -11.61
CA ASP A 27 13.56 -0.99 -10.92
C ASP A 27 12.09 -1.37 -11.12
N ASN A 28 11.26 -0.42 -11.56
CA ASN A 28 9.82 -0.60 -11.73
C ASN A 28 9.14 -1.18 -10.47
N LEU A 29 9.52 -0.64 -9.31
CA LEU A 29 8.99 -1.00 -8.00
C LEU A 29 8.31 0.21 -7.34
N PRO A 30 7.13 0.03 -6.71
CA PRO A 30 6.51 1.09 -5.93
C PRO A 30 7.26 1.33 -4.62
N LEU A 31 7.20 2.56 -4.10
CA LEU A 31 7.73 2.87 -2.76
C LEU A 31 6.80 2.39 -1.64
N THR A 32 5.49 2.34 -1.91
CA THR A 32 4.43 2.08 -0.94
C THR A 32 3.51 0.96 -1.46
N GLY A 33 2.85 0.26 -0.54
CA GLY A 33 1.85 -0.77 -0.86
C GLY A 33 0.63 -0.25 -1.62
N SER A 34 0.35 1.05 -1.51
CA SER A 34 -0.78 1.73 -2.14
C SER A 34 -0.41 3.17 -2.50
N VAL A 35 -0.95 3.67 -3.62
CA VAL A 35 -0.92 5.10 -4.00
C VAL A 35 -1.87 5.96 -3.14
N MET A 36 -2.68 5.31 -2.30
CA MET A 36 -3.61 5.96 -1.38
C MET A 36 -2.96 6.33 -0.04
N GLU A 37 -1.66 6.12 0.08
CA GLU A 37 -0.79 6.52 1.19
C GLU A 37 -0.53 8.04 1.16
N TYR A 38 -0.25 8.65 2.32
CA TYR A 38 0.29 10.01 2.41
C TYR A 38 1.73 9.96 2.95
N PRO A 39 2.71 9.52 2.13
CA PRO A 39 4.07 9.29 2.61
C PRO A 39 4.81 10.61 2.79
N ALA A 40 5.86 10.58 3.61
CA ALA A 40 6.87 11.63 3.59
C ALA A 40 7.67 11.56 2.28
N ILE A 41 8.39 12.63 1.96
CA ILE A 41 9.29 12.63 0.81
C ILE A 41 10.46 11.70 1.11
N ASN A 42 10.74 10.74 0.22
CA ASN A 42 11.89 9.85 0.32
C ASN A 42 13.18 10.59 -0.05
N PHE A 43 13.68 11.46 0.83
CA PHE A 43 14.94 12.14 0.63
C PHE A 43 16.11 11.23 0.99
N ALA A 44 17.08 11.15 0.09
CA ALA A 44 18.35 10.51 0.38
C ALA A 44 19.18 11.37 1.36
N PRO A 45 19.90 10.74 2.30
CA PRO A 45 20.84 11.45 3.15
C PRO A 45 21.93 12.17 2.33
N ASN A 46 22.50 13.24 2.89
CA ASN A 46 23.56 14.00 2.24
C ASN A 46 24.71 13.08 1.79
N GLY A 47 25.13 13.24 0.53
CA GLY A 47 26.19 12.43 -0.08
C GLY A 47 25.76 11.04 -0.55
N LYS A 48 24.48 10.67 -0.41
CA LYS A 48 23.91 9.46 -1.00
C LYS A 48 23.24 9.78 -2.33
N LYS A 49 23.20 8.78 -3.22
CA LYS A 49 22.45 8.88 -4.47
C LYS A 49 20.97 8.86 -4.17
N GLN A 50 20.24 9.79 -4.77
CA GLN A 50 18.79 9.89 -4.63
C GLN A 50 18.06 8.77 -5.39
N GLY A 51 17.20 8.03 -4.69
CA GLY A 51 16.23 7.11 -5.26
C GLY A 51 14.95 7.83 -5.69
N LEU A 52 13.83 7.11 -5.80
CA LEU A 52 12.52 7.73 -6.05
C LEU A 52 12.13 8.65 -4.89
N TYR A 53 11.58 9.85 -5.18
CA TYR A 53 11.03 10.75 -4.15
C TYR A 53 9.66 10.29 -3.65
N TYR A 54 8.84 9.75 -4.56
CA TYR A 54 7.48 9.28 -4.33
C TYR A 54 7.24 8.02 -5.16
N THR A 55 6.23 7.23 -4.80
CA THR A 55 5.75 6.17 -5.67
C THR A 55 5.17 6.76 -6.95
N THR A 56 5.41 6.13 -8.10
CA THR A 56 4.92 6.57 -9.41
C THR A 56 4.00 5.56 -10.07
N MET A 57 3.66 4.49 -9.35
CA MET A 57 2.86 3.37 -9.84
C MET A 57 2.00 2.79 -8.71
N THR A 58 1.00 2.00 -9.08
CA THR A 58 0.18 1.24 -8.12
C THR A 58 1.03 0.28 -7.33
N GLY A 59 0.66 0.08 -6.08
CA GLY A 59 1.26 -0.92 -5.22
C GLY A 59 0.44 -2.22 -5.16
N PRO A 60 1.00 -3.27 -4.54
CA PRO A 60 0.34 -4.57 -4.44
C PRO A 60 -1.07 -4.51 -3.82
N TYR A 61 -1.30 -3.64 -2.83
CA TYR A 61 -2.63 -3.46 -2.24
C TYR A 61 -3.62 -2.90 -3.25
N ASP A 62 -3.21 -1.90 -4.05
CA ASP A 62 -4.08 -1.28 -5.06
C ASP A 62 -4.53 -2.31 -6.10
N ASP A 63 -3.56 -3.08 -6.62
CA ASP A 63 -3.83 -4.08 -7.64
C ASP A 63 -4.74 -5.19 -7.07
N TRP A 64 -4.48 -5.64 -5.84
CA TRP A 64 -5.27 -6.67 -5.18
C TRP A 64 -6.71 -6.23 -4.89
N VAL A 65 -6.91 -5.02 -4.34
CA VAL A 65 -8.26 -4.56 -4.00
C VAL A 65 -9.09 -4.27 -5.25
N ILE A 66 -8.47 -3.79 -6.32
CA ILE A 66 -9.12 -3.62 -7.62
C ILE A 66 -9.47 -4.97 -8.23
N GLU A 67 -8.57 -5.96 -8.18
CA GLU A 67 -8.87 -7.33 -8.60
C GLU A 67 -10.06 -7.89 -7.83
N TYR A 68 -10.10 -7.73 -6.50
CA TYR A 68 -11.22 -8.22 -5.69
C TYR A 68 -12.54 -7.52 -6.02
N GLY A 69 -12.53 -6.20 -6.19
CA GLY A 69 -13.75 -5.40 -6.34
C GLY A 69 -14.31 -5.32 -7.76
N TYR A 70 -13.47 -5.47 -8.80
CA TYR A 70 -13.82 -5.10 -10.17
C TYR A 70 -13.47 -6.13 -11.24
N SER A 71 -12.83 -7.26 -10.90
CA SER A 71 -12.57 -8.31 -11.89
C SER A 71 -13.87 -9.00 -12.35
N GLU A 72 -13.88 -9.47 -13.59
CA GLU A 72 -15.02 -10.16 -14.18
C GLU A 72 -15.40 -11.42 -13.37
N SER A 73 -16.70 -11.57 -13.11
CA SER A 73 -17.24 -12.71 -12.39
C SER A 73 -17.43 -13.93 -13.28
N LEU A 74 -17.43 -15.11 -12.68
CA LEU A 74 -17.82 -16.35 -13.34
C LEU A 74 -19.34 -16.48 -13.35
N ASN A 75 -19.87 -17.10 -14.41
CA ASN A 75 -21.32 -17.38 -14.54
C ASN A 75 -21.83 -18.41 -13.52
N ASP A 76 -20.96 -19.31 -13.06
CA ASP A 76 -21.29 -20.29 -12.02
C ASP A 76 -21.07 -19.70 -10.63
N ALA A 77 -22.15 -19.62 -9.83
CA ALA A 77 -22.12 -18.96 -8.52
C ALA A 77 -21.15 -19.64 -7.53
N LYS A 78 -20.99 -20.97 -7.59
CA LYS A 78 -20.10 -21.69 -6.67
C LYS A 78 -18.64 -21.46 -7.06
N ALA A 79 -18.33 -21.51 -8.35
CA ALA A 79 -17.01 -21.20 -8.88
C ALA A 79 -16.65 -19.74 -8.61
N GLU A 80 -17.61 -18.81 -8.75
CA GLU A 80 -17.39 -17.39 -8.45
C GLU A 80 -17.06 -17.16 -6.98
N GLN A 81 -17.80 -17.79 -6.06
CA GLN A 81 -17.51 -17.70 -4.63
C GLN A 81 -16.10 -18.24 -4.32
N GLN A 82 -15.70 -19.34 -4.96
CA GLN A 82 -14.34 -19.89 -4.80
C GLN A 82 -13.28 -18.95 -5.36
N ARG A 83 -13.53 -18.31 -6.51
CA ARG A 83 -12.64 -17.32 -7.12
C ARG A 83 -12.45 -16.10 -6.21
N LEU A 84 -13.54 -15.50 -5.73
CA LEU A 84 -13.49 -14.36 -4.80
C LEU A 84 -12.78 -14.73 -3.49
N ASN A 85 -13.07 -15.91 -2.93
CA ASN A 85 -12.38 -16.39 -1.72
C ASN A 85 -10.86 -16.53 -1.94
N LYS A 86 -10.44 -16.98 -3.13
CA LYS A 86 -9.02 -17.09 -3.47
C LYS A 86 -8.35 -15.71 -3.54
N ILE A 87 -9.01 -14.72 -4.13
CA ILE A 87 -8.49 -13.34 -4.15
C ILE A 87 -8.44 -12.79 -2.72
N LEU A 88 -9.52 -12.94 -1.95
CA LEU A 88 -9.61 -12.45 -0.58
C LEU A 88 -8.57 -13.06 0.37
N ALA A 89 -8.20 -14.33 0.16
CA ALA A 89 -7.20 -15.03 0.98
C ALA A 89 -5.83 -14.32 0.97
N ARG A 90 -5.54 -13.54 -0.08
CA ARG A 90 -4.33 -12.71 -0.21
C ARG A 90 -4.30 -11.51 0.74
N SER A 91 -5.38 -11.23 1.48
CA SER A 91 -5.43 -10.17 2.51
C SER A 91 -4.37 -10.31 3.61
N THR A 92 -3.80 -11.50 3.77
CA THR A 92 -2.73 -11.77 4.74
C THR A 92 -1.32 -11.59 4.17
N GLU A 93 -1.19 -11.32 2.86
CA GLU A 93 0.11 -11.00 2.24
C GLU A 93 0.62 -9.66 2.80
N PRO A 94 1.91 -9.54 3.18
CA PRO A 94 2.44 -8.30 3.75
C PRO A 94 2.24 -7.06 2.88
N GLY A 95 2.30 -7.20 1.55
CA GLY A 95 2.08 -6.11 0.60
C GLY A 95 0.64 -5.61 0.52
N ASN A 96 -0.32 -6.41 1.01
CA ASN A 96 -1.76 -6.09 1.01
C ASN A 96 -2.23 -5.59 2.38
N ALA A 97 -1.29 -5.18 3.24
CA ALA A 97 -1.62 -4.66 4.56
C ALA A 97 -2.44 -3.35 4.45
N PHE A 98 -3.41 -3.20 5.34
CA PHE A 98 -4.33 -2.05 5.35
C PHE A 98 -4.38 -1.38 6.73
N GLY A 99 -4.46 -0.05 6.72
CA GLY A 99 -4.82 0.77 7.88
C GLY A 99 -5.20 2.16 7.39
N ASN A 100 -6.40 2.63 7.70
CA ASN A 100 -6.95 3.88 7.14
C ASN A 100 -7.02 5.00 8.18
N ASP A 101 -7.70 6.09 7.84
CA ASP A 101 -7.93 7.25 8.70
C ASP A 101 -8.48 6.94 10.11
N ALA A 102 -9.17 5.80 10.29
CA ALA A 102 -9.70 5.36 11.58
C ALA A 102 -8.61 4.76 12.48
N ASP A 103 -7.62 4.09 11.88
CA ASP A 103 -6.48 3.49 12.60
C ASP A 103 -5.28 4.44 12.71
N ASP A 104 -5.35 5.59 12.03
CA ASP A 104 -4.28 6.56 11.91
C ASP A 104 -4.02 7.35 13.21
N MET A 105 -2.77 7.26 13.67
CA MET A 105 -2.23 7.77 14.93
C MET A 105 -1.75 9.22 14.93
N ARG A 106 -2.19 10.05 13.96
CA ARG A 106 -1.94 11.51 13.88
C ARG A 106 -2.06 12.33 15.19
N SER A 107 -2.74 11.83 16.23
CA SER A 107 -2.83 12.51 17.52
C SER A 107 -2.88 11.50 18.67
N PRO A 108 -2.30 11.83 19.85
CA PRO A 108 -2.34 10.95 21.01
C PRO A 108 -3.78 10.54 21.37
N GLY A 109 -3.99 9.24 21.61
CA GLY A 109 -5.27 8.68 22.03
C GLY A 109 -6.32 8.49 20.92
N LYS A 110 -5.97 8.73 19.65
CA LYS A 110 -6.90 8.56 18.52
C LYS A 110 -7.06 7.10 18.07
N ALA A 111 -5.96 6.36 17.98
CA ALA A 111 -5.93 4.97 17.52
C ALA A 111 -4.90 4.16 18.33
N ILE A 112 -4.52 2.95 17.88
CA ILE A 112 -3.61 2.06 18.61
C ILE A 112 -2.45 1.48 17.79
N ASP A 113 -2.49 1.54 16.45
CA ASP A 113 -1.40 0.97 15.63
C ASP A 113 -0.39 2.07 15.26
N PRO A 114 0.83 2.07 15.84
CA PRO A 114 1.85 3.08 15.54
C PRO A 114 2.45 2.95 14.13
N ARG A 115 2.05 1.95 13.34
CA ARG A 115 2.47 1.75 11.95
C ARG A 115 1.48 2.34 10.95
N VAL A 116 0.41 2.98 11.42
CA VAL A 116 -0.58 3.63 10.58
C VAL A 116 -0.48 5.12 10.85
N ASN A 117 0.30 5.82 10.02
CA ASN A 117 0.58 7.24 10.18
C ASN A 117 0.81 7.89 8.82
N ILE A 118 0.41 9.15 8.69
CA ILE A 118 0.88 9.97 7.58
C ILE A 118 2.34 10.38 7.79
N TYR A 119 3.06 10.61 6.70
CA TYR A 119 4.42 11.13 6.69
C TYR A 119 5.46 10.24 7.41
N ASP A 120 5.27 8.93 7.41
CA ASP A 120 6.10 7.97 8.16
C ASP A 120 7.27 7.37 7.36
N LEU A 121 7.46 7.81 6.11
CA LEU A 121 8.50 7.35 5.17
C LEU A 121 9.91 7.92 5.50
N SER A 122 10.23 8.07 6.79
CA SER A 122 11.49 8.63 7.33
C SER A 122 12.13 7.71 8.36
#